data_AF-A0AA34Z4N6-F1
#
_entry.id   AF-A0AA34Z4N6-F1
#
_cell.length_a   1.000
_cell.length_b   1.000
_cell.length_c   1.000
_cell.angle_alpha   90.00
_cell.angle_beta   90.00
_cell.angle_gamma   90.00
#
_symmetry.space_group_name_H-M   'P 1'
#
loop_
_entity.id
_entity.type
_entity.pdbx_description
1 polymer ?
#
loop_
_entity_poly.entity_id
_entity_poly.type
_entity_poly.pdbx_seq_one_letter_code
_entity_poly.pdbx_strand_id
1 'polypeptide(L)' 'MTFRSDEPWTQQELALLELLPNERVAEMTGRSLEDIQQRRLAENHRRNNWPEFDPERTND' A
#
# COMPACT_ATOMS: atom_id res chain seq x y z
N MET A 1 -19.90 11.39 1.00
CA MET A 1 -19.21 10.15 1.45
C MET A 1 -17.84 10.58 1.97
N THR A 2 -17.57 10.44 3.26
CA THR A 2 -16.26 10.75 3.85
C THR A 2 -15.43 9.47 3.85
N PHE A 3 -14.37 9.44 3.05
CA PHE A 3 -13.43 8.30 3.00
C PHE A 3 -12.52 8.33 4.24
N ARG A 4 -12.17 7.14 4.77
CA ARG A 4 -11.42 6.99 6.04
C ARG A 4 -9.91 7.20 5.86
N SER A 5 -9.50 8.30 5.23
CA SER A 5 -8.09 8.52 4.84
C SER A 5 -7.17 8.85 6.04
N ASP A 6 -7.69 9.50 7.09
CA ASP A 6 -6.91 9.91 8.27
C ASP A 6 -6.73 8.82 9.35
N GLU A 7 -7.39 7.67 9.22
CA GLU A 7 -7.29 6.63 10.25
C GLU A 7 -6.03 5.76 10.09
N PRO A 8 -5.38 5.38 11.21
CA PRO A 8 -4.22 4.50 11.16
C PRO A 8 -4.58 3.15 10.54
N TRP A 9 -3.64 2.58 9.78
CA TRP A 9 -3.80 1.26 9.18
C TRP A 9 -3.69 0.16 10.23
N THR A 10 -4.73 -0.66 10.35
CA THR A 10 -4.75 -1.83 11.23
C THR A 10 -3.95 -2.98 10.62
N GLN A 11 -3.49 -3.92 11.46
CA GLN A 11 -2.78 -5.11 10.99
C GLN A 11 -3.62 -5.96 10.02
N GLN A 12 -4.95 -5.99 10.21
CA GLN A 12 -5.87 -6.70 9.32
C GLN A 12 -5.91 -6.04 7.94
N GLU A 13 -6.01 -4.71 7.87
CA GLU A 13 -5.99 -3.99 6.59
C GLU A 13 -4.65 -4.16 5.86
N LEU A 14 -3.53 -4.16 6.60
CA LEU A 14 -2.22 -4.42 6.02
C LEU A 14 -2.13 -5.83 5.44
N ALA A 15 -2.67 -6.84 6.11
CA ALA A 15 -2.74 -8.19 5.57
C ALA A 15 -3.59 -8.27 4.29
N LEU A 16 -4.69 -7.50 4.19
CA LEU A 16 -5.48 -7.43 2.96
C LEU A 16 -4.68 -6.84 1.80
N LEU A 17 -3.81 -5.86 2.04
CA LEU A 17 -2.91 -5.34 1.01
C LEU A 17 -2.00 -6.46 0.48
N GLU A 18 -1.53 -7.37 1.32
CA GLU A 18 -0.66 -8.46 0.83
C GLU A 18 -1.41 -9.51 0.00
N LEU A 19 -2.71 -9.69 0.24
CA LEU A 19 -3.48 -10.82 -0.28
C LEU A 19 -4.39 -10.46 -1.46
N LEU A 20 -4.89 -9.23 -1.53
CA LEU A 20 -5.98 -8.85 -2.44
C LEU A 20 -5.59 -7.68 -3.36
N PRO A 21 -6.21 -7.56 -4.54
CA PRO A 21 -6.05 -6.38 -5.41
C PRO A 21 -6.71 -5.14 -4.79
N ASN A 22 -6.25 -3.95 -5.21
CA ASN A 22 -6.63 -2.67 -4.59
C ASN A 22 -8.14 -2.44 -4.54
N GLU A 23 -8.88 -2.85 -5.58
CA GLU A 23 -10.33 -2.69 -5.66
C GLU A 23 -11.05 -3.48 -4.56
N ARG A 24 -10.63 -4.73 -4.32
CA ARG A 24 -11.19 -5.57 -3.26
C ARG A 24 -10.83 -5.03 -1.87
N VAL A 25 -9.63 -4.49 -1.71
CA VAL A 25 -9.25 -3.83 -0.45
C VAL A 25 -10.09 -2.56 -0.24
N ALA A 26 -10.38 -1.78 -1.28
CA ALA A 26 -11.22 -0.59 -1.19
C ALA A 26 -12.64 -0.93 -0.74
N GLU A 27 -13.24 -1.96 -1.33
CA GLU A 27 -14.55 -2.46 -0.93
C GLU A 27 -14.58 -2.92 0.53
N MET A 28 -13.56 -3.64 0.99
CA MET A 28 -13.51 -4.20 2.35
C MET A 28 -13.19 -3.16 3.43
N THR A 29 -12.38 -2.15 3.10
CA THR A 29 -11.88 -1.17 4.08
C THR A 29 -12.64 0.16 4.04
N GLY A 30 -13.36 0.44 2.95
CA GLY A 30 -14.00 1.74 2.70
C GLY A 30 -12.99 2.87 2.46
N ARG A 31 -11.71 2.56 2.28
CA ARG A 31 -10.67 3.54 1.90
C ARG A 31 -10.69 3.79 0.39
N SER A 32 -10.18 4.94 -0.02
CA SER A 32 -10.08 5.27 -1.43
C SER A 32 -9.04 4.40 -2.14
N LEU A 33 -9.19 4.21 -3.46
CA LEU A 33 -8.17 3.52 -4.26
C LEU A 33 -6.81 4.23 -4.22
N GLU A 34 -6.81 5.55 -4.10
CA GLU A 34 -5.58 6.35 -4.01
C GLU A 34 -4.83 6.06 -2.71
N ASP A 35 -5.50 6.08 -1.56
CA ASP A 35 -4.91 5.76 -0.25
C ASP A 35 -4.30 4.35 -0.25
N ILE A 36 -5.00 3.39 -0.86
CA ILE A 36 -4.56 2.00 -0.95
C ILE A 36 -3.31 1.87 -1.81
N GLN A 37 -3.26 2.57 -2.96
CA GLN A 37 -2.10 2.57 -3.84
C GLN A 37 -0.87 3.16 -3.13
N GLN A 38 -1.04 4.31 -2.48
CA GLN A 38 0.04 4.95 -1.73
C GLN A 38 0.53 4.07 -0.58
N ARG A 39 -0.39 3.46 0.18
CA ARG A 39 -0.01 2.58 1.29
C ARG A 39 0.72 1.33 0.82
N ARG A 40 0.27 0.71 -0.27
CA ARG A 40 0.91 -0.48 -0.86
C ARG A 40 2.31 -0.15 -1.36
N LEU A 41 2.48 0.98 -2.04
CA LEU A 41 3.80 1.44 -2.49
C LEU A 41 4.76 1.60 -1.30
N ALA A 42 4.30 2.28 -0.23
CA ALA A 42 5.09 2.43 0.99
C ALA A 42 5.45 1.08 1.65
N GLU A 43 4.51 0.12 1.67
CA GLU A 43 4.77 -1.21 2.22
C GLU A 43 5.77 -2.00 1.38
N ASN A 44 5.65 -1.92 0.06
CA ASN A 44 6.59 -2.56 -0.85
C ASN A 44 8.00 -1.99 -0.69
N HIS A 45 8.15 -0.65 -0.59
CA HIS A 45 9.43 -0.03 -0.30
C HIS A 45 10.02 -0.50 1.03
N ARG A 46 9.20 -0.55 2.09
CA ARG A 46 9.61 -1.01 3.42
C ARG A 46 10.06 -2.47 3.42
N ARG A 47 9.38 -3.33 2.66
CA ARG A 47 9.64 -4.77 2.62
C ARG A 47 10.81 -5.14 1.72
N ASN A 48 10.90 -4.52 0.55
CA ASN A 48 11.87 -4.88 -0.48
C ASN A 48 13.18 -4.08 -0.37
N ASN A 49 13.28 -3.15 0.60
CA ASN A 49 14.40 -2.23 0.75
C ASN A 49 14.80 -1.56 -0.59
N TRP A 50 13.80 -1.25 -1.42
CA TRP A 50 14.00 -0.68 -2.76
C TRP A 50 14.94 0.54 -2.76
N PRO A 51 14.91 1.45 -1.77
CA PRO A 51 15.85 2.58 -1.76
C PRO A 51 17.34 2.16 -1.66
N GLU A 52 17.65 0.99 -1.11
CA GLU A 52 19.00 0.44 -1.01
C GLU A 52 19.37 -0.39 -2.25
N PHE A 53 18.42 -1.18 -2.75
CA PHE A 53 18.53 -1.94 -3.99
C PHE A 53 17.64 -1.34 -5.06
N ASP A 54 18.05 -0.16 -5.57
CA ASP A 54 17.44 0.42 -6.74
C ASP A 54 18.11 -0.16 -8.00
N PRO A 55 17.49 -1.13 -8.70
CA PRO A 55 18.07 -1.69 -9.92
C PRO A 55 18.16 -0.65 -11.05
N GLU A 56 17.40 0.45 -10.99
CA GLU A 56 17.51 1.53 -11.97
C GLU A 56 18.77 2.38 -11.75
N ARG A 57 19.29 2.44 -10.51
CA ARG A 57 20.56 3.11 -10.18
C ARG A 57 21.79 2.31 -10.61
N THR A 58 21.68 1.00 -10.81
CA THR A 58 22.84 0.13 -11.10
C THR A 58 23.27 0.11 -12.58
N ASN A 59 22.61 0.89 -13.44
CA ASN A 59 22.87 0.92 -14.89
C ASN A 59 23.66 2.15 -15.39
N ASP A 60 24.39 2.86 -14.50
CA ASP A 60 25.37 3.89 -14.89
C ASP A 60 26.78 3.30 -15.15
#